data_AF-A0A6N8UEZ3-F1
#
_entry.id   AF-A0A6N8UEZ3-F1
#
_cell.length_a   1.000
_cell.length_b   1.000
_cell.length_c   1.000
_cell.angle_alpha   90.00
_cell.angle_beta   90.00
_cell.angle_gamma   90.00
#
_symmetry.space_group_name_H-M   'P 1'
#
loop_
_entity.id
_entity.type
_entity.pdbx_description
1 polymer ?
#
loop_
_entity_poly.entity_id
_entity_poly.type
_entity_poly.pdbx_seq_one_letter_code
_entity_poly.pdbx_strand_id
1 'polypeptide(L)'
;MNLQKKIKDNVILHYVESKTIIYLRDFGGVIKFYELSFTYFGHHYIVRVKESDLTDGHFWPNVEGDSELYDSFEDACQDYLEKPIKEAISNYKKWEEEE
;
A
#
# COMPACT_ATOMS: atom_id res chain seq x y z
N MET A 1 -1.63 26.95 5.91
CA MET A 1 -1.53 25.55 6.38
C MET A 1 -0.55 24.83 5.47
N ASN A 2 0.40 24.04 5.99
CA ASN A 2 1.40 23.34 5.16
C ASN A 2 0.70 22.28 4.28
N LEU A 3 1.02 22.23 2.99
CA LEU A 3 0.43 21.30 2.02
C LEU A 3 0.55 19.84 2.48
N GLN A 4 1.73 19.44 2.97
CA GLN A 4 1.97 18.10 3.50
C GLN A 4 1.10 17.78 4.71
N LYS A 5 0.81 18.79 5.55
CA LYS A 5 -0.09 18.61 6.69
C LYS A 5 -1.53 18.40 6.22
N LYS A 6 -2.01 19.22 5.28
CA LYS A 6 -3.36 19.10 4.71
C LYS A 6 -3.57 17.73 4.07
N ILE A 7 -2.57 17.27 3.34
CA ILE A 7 -2.55 15.96 2.72
C ILE A 7 -2.67 14.87 3.79
N LYS A 8 -1.79 14.85 4.80
CA LYS A 8 -1.84 13.88 5.91
C LYS A 8 -3.19 13.85 6.62
N ASP A 9 -3.80 15.01 6.85
CA ASP A 9 -5.11 15.12 7.51
C ASP A 9 -6.25 14.55 6.65
N ASN A 10 -6.04 14.39 5.33
CA ASN A 10 -7.02 13.87 4.37
C ASN A 10 -6.66 12.49 3.82
N VAL A 11 -5.60 11.84 4.35
CA VAL A 11 -5.26 10.46 4.01
C VAL A 11 -5.51 9.57 5.22
N ILE A 12 -6.30 8.52 5.05
CA ILE A 12 -6.59 7.54 6.09
C ILE A 12 -6.31 6.15 5.52
N LEU A 13 -5.37 5.43 6.14
CA LEU A 13 -5.26 3.98 5.96
C LEU A 13 -6.31 3.31 6.84
N HIS A 14 -7.18 2.50 6.27
CA HIS A 14 -8.21 1.78 7.04
C HIS A 14 -7.66 0.48 7.60
N TYR A 15 -7.17 -0.41 6.73
CA TYR A 15 -6.64 -1.72 7.10
C TYR A 15 -5.90 -2.37 5.91
N VAL A 16 -5.21 -3.48 6.19
CA VAL A 16 -4.69 -4.42 5.18
C VAL A 16 -5.81 -5.43 4.89
N GLU A 17 -6.37 -5.40 3.68
CA GLU A 17 -7.56 -6.17 3.31
C GLU A 17 -7.26 -7.65 3.16
N SER A 18 -6.13 -7.97 2.51
CA SER A 18 -5.79 -9.35 2.20
C SER A 18 -4.31 -9.54 1.90
N LYS A 19 -3.86 -10.79 2.02
CA LYS A 19 -2.61 -11.30 1.47
C LYS A 19 -2.94 -12.26 0.33
N THR A 20 -2.56 -11.89 -0.89
CA THR A 20 -2.78 -12.71 -2.09
C THR A 20 -1.47 -13.34 -2.55
N ILE A 21 -1.48 -14.66 -2.78
CA ILE A 21 -0.32 -15.40 -3.27
C ILE A 21 -0.56 -15.77 -4.74
N ILE A 22 0.24 -15.22 -5.64
CA ILE A 22 0.18 -15.48 -7.08
C ILE A 22 1.33 -16.40 -7.48
N TYR A 23 0.98 -17.53 -8.10
CA TYR A 23 1.93 -18.47 -8.67
C TYR A 23 2.14 -18.16 -10.16
N LEU A 24 3.30 -17.59 -10.50
CA LEU A 24 3.66 -17.35 -11.90
C LEU A 24 4.30 -18.61 -12.48
N ARG A 25 3.51 -19.39 -13.23
CA ARG A 25 3.93 -20.67 -13.83
C ARG A 25 5.19 -20.55 -14.69
N ASP A 26 5.41 -19.40 -15.34
CA ASP A 26 6.48 -19.24 -16.31
C ASP A 26 7.83 -18.77 -15.72
N PHE A 27 7.82 -18.28 -14.47
CA PHE A 27 9.02 -17.75 -13.80
C PHE A 27 9.52 -18.60 -12.63
N GLY A 28 8.85 -19.72 -12.33
CA GLY A 28 9.18 -20.58 -11.19
C GLY A 28 9.07 -19.87 -9.82
N GLY A 29 8.42 -18.71 -9.78
CA GLY A 29 8.38 -17.81 -8.64
C GLY A 29 7.00 -17.72 -8.01
N VAL A 30 6.98 -17.52 -6.69
CA VAL A 30 5.80 -17.16 -5.92
C VAL A 30 5.90 -15.67 -5.61
N ILE A 31 4.88 -14.90 -5.99
CA ILE A 31 4.78 -13.48 -5.60
C ILE A 31 3.66 -13.35 -4.59
N LYS A 32 3.98 -12.75 -3.43
CA LYS A 32 2.96 -12.37 -2.45
C LYS A 32 2.68 -10.89 -2.54
N PHE A 33 1.40 -10.55 -2.55
CA PHE A 33 0.90 -9.18 -2.52
C PHE A 33 0.13 -8.94 -1.23
N TYR A 34 0.30 -7.76 -0.66
CA TYR A 34 -0.55 -7.22 0.38
C TYR A 34 -1.43 -6.14 -0.24
N GLU A 35 -2.73 -6.22 0.02
CA GLU A 35 -3.70 -5.24 -0.43
C GLU A 35 -4.11 -4.35 0.74
N LEU A 36 -4.01 -3.02 0.57
CA LEU A 36 -4.30 -2.03 1.59
C LEU A 36 -5.39 -1.08 1.12
N SER A 37 -6.29 -0.72 2.04
CA SER A 37 -7.43 0.15 1.77
C SER A 37 -7.19 1.56 2.28
N PHE A 38 -7.29 2.55 1.40
CA PHE A 38 -7.07 3.96 1.74
C PHE A 38 -8.28 4.83 1.40
N THR A 39 -8.44 5.91 2.15
CA THR A 39 -9.19 7.10 1.73
C THR A 39 -8.26 8.28 1.58
N TYR A 40 -8.32 8.96 0.44
CA TYR A 40 -7.53 10.15 0.12
C TYR A 40 -8.47 11.24 -0.42
N PHE A 41 -8.59 12.35 0.31
CA PHE A 41 -9.51 13.46 0.00
C PHE A 41 -10.97 13.01 -0.26
N GLY A 42 -11.42 12.00 0.49
CA GLY A 42 -12.78 11.45 0.37
C GLY A 42 -12.95 10.41 -0.75
N HIS A 43 -11.91 10.09 -1.50
CA HIS A 43 -11.91 9.04 -2.52
C HIS A 43 -11.25 7.76 -2.00
N HIS A 44 -11.77 6.61 -2.40
CA HIS A 44 -11.24 5.30 -2.02
C HIS A 44 -10.17 4.85 -3.00
N TYR A 45 -9.12 4.24 -2.45
CA TYR A 45 -8.01 3.68 -3.22
C TYR A 45 -7.58 2.34 -2.62
N ILE A 46 -7.14 1.45 -3.49
CA ILE A 46 -6.49 0.20 -3.14
C ILE A 46 -5.02 0.31 -3.50
N VAL A 47 -4.16 -0.10 -2.56
CA VAL A 47 -2.72 -0.14 -2.76
C VAL A 47 -2.25 -1.57 -2.62
N ARG A 48 -1.63 -2.11 -3.67
CA ARG A 48 -1.04 -3.46 -3.69
C ARG A 48 0.47 -3.37 -3.63
N VAL A 49 1.06 -4.02 -2.63
CA VAL A 49 2.51 -4.03 -2.40
C VAL A 49 3.03 -5.45 -2.49
N LYS A 50 4.08 -5.68 -3.28
CA LYS A 50 4.76 -6.98 -3.29
C LYS A 50 5.58 -7.14 -2.03
N GLU A 51 5.62 -8.35 -1.49
CA GLU A 51 6.46 -8.65 -0.32
C GLU A 51 7.96 -8.34 -0.57
N SER A 52 8.44 -8.51 -1.81
CA SER A 52 9.80 -8.13 -2.21
C SER A 52 10.10 -6.63 -2.04
N ASP A 53 9.11 -5.78 -2.27
CA ASP A 53 9.27 -4.31 -2.25
C ASP A 53 9.36 -3.77 -0.80
N LEU A 54 9.10 -4.64 0.18
CA LEU A 54 9.31 -4.34 1.59
C LEU A 54 10.80 -4.40 1.97
N THR A 55 11.56 -5.27 1.32
CA THR A 55 12.97 -5.53 1.61
C THR A 55 13.91 -4.87 0.60
N ASP A 56 13.51 -4.82 -0.66
CA ASP A 56 14.29 -4.17 -1.71
C ASP A 56 14.12 -2.65 -1.58
N GLY A 57 15.21 -1.90 -1.75
CA GLY A 57 15.24 -0.43 -1.57
C GLY A 57 14.39 0.37 -2.56
N HIS A 58 13.50 -0.29 -3.29
CA HIS A 58 12.61 0.26 -4.30
C HIS A 58 11.17 -0.06 -3.89
N PHE A 59 10.42 0.97 -3.47
CA PHE A 59 8.99 0.85 -3.12
C PHE A 59 8.11 1.28 -4.30
N TRP A 60 7.50 0.30 -4.99
CA TRP A 60 6.72 0.52 -6.21
C TRP A 60 5.31 -0.05 -6.04
N PRO A 61 4.46 0.59 -5.22
CA PRO A 61 3.11 0.12 -5.00
C PRO A 61 2.28 0.22 -6.29
N ASN A 62 1.45 -0.79 -6.55
CA ASN A 62 0.42 -0.69 -7.57
C ASN A 62 -0.82 -0.06 -6.94
N VAL A 63 -1.25 1.08 -7.47
CA VAL A 63 -2.41 1.83 -6.99
C VAL A 63 -3.60 1.56 -7.90
N GLU A 64 -4.78 1.40 -7.31
CA GLU A 64 -6.05 1.32 -8.02
C GLU A 64 -7.04 2.31 -7.38
N GLY A 65 -7.74 3.07 -8.20
CA GLY A 65 -8.77 4.01 -7.76
C GLY A 65 -9.32 4.80 -8.94
N ASP A 66 -10.63 5.00 -8.98
CA ASP A 66 -11.32 5.73 -10.07
C ASP A 66 -11.55 7.19 -9.65
N SER A 67 -10.48 7.99 -9.69
CA SER A 67 -10.52 9.40 -9.26
C SER A 67 -9.53 10.27 -10.02
N GLU A 68 -9.90 11.55 -10.17
CA GLU A 68 -9.05 12.61 -10.75
C GLU A 68 -7.78 12.89 -9.92
N LEU A 69 -7.70 12.38 -8.69
CA LEU A 69 -6.54 12.56 -7.80
C LEU A 69 -5.57 11.38 -7.82
N TYR A 70 -5.70 10.45 -8.77
CA TYR A 70 -4.87 9.25 -8.87
C TYR A 70 -3.36 9.57 -8.83
N ASP A 71 -2.87 10.45 -9.71
CA ASP A 71 -1.44 10.80 -9.79
C ASP A 71 -0.94 11.38 -8.46
N SER A 72 -1.76 12.23 -7.82
CA SER A 72 -1.42 12.82 -6.52
C SER A 72 -1.37 11.79 -5.39
N PHE A 73 -2.17 10.73 -5.49
CA PHE A 73 -2.14 9.62 -4.53
C PHE A 73 -1.00 8.63 -4.83
N GLU A 74 -0.61 8.45 -6.09
CA GLU A 74 0.58 7.66 -6.43
C GLU A 74 1.86 8.33 -5.90
N ASP A 75 2.02 9.63 -6.09
CA ASP A 75 3.12 10.43 -5.51
C ASP A 75 3.13 10.33 -3.98
N ALA A 76 1.94 10.40 -3.37
CA ALA A 76 1.76 10.25 -1.93
C ALA A 76 2.30 8.93 -1.39
N CYS A 77 2.01 7.84 -2.12
CA CYS A 77 2.47 6.50 -1.79
C CYS A 77 4.00 6.43 -1.73
N GLN A 78 4.68 7.04 -2.68
CA GLN A 78 6.14 7.00 -2.80
C GLN A 78 6.85 7.94 -1.82
N ASP A 79 6.31 9.15 -1.59
CA ASP A 79 7.04 10.18 -0.84
C ASP A 79 6.91 10.04 0.68
N TYR A 80 5.73 9.72 1.21
CA TYR A 80 5.50 9.78 2.66
C TYR A 80 4.58 8.70 3.23
N LEU A 81 3.89 7.92 2.41
CA LEU A 81 3.10 6.77 2.88
C LEU A 81 3.87 5.45 2.86
N GLU A 82 5.04 5.37 2.23
CA GLU A 82 5.88 4.16 2.22
C GLU A 82 6.05 3.59 3.64
N LYS A 83 6.51 4.42 4.58
CA LYS A 83 6.75 3.98 5.96
C LYS A 83 5.45 3.50 6.65
N PRO A 84 4.35 4.28 6.67
CA PRO A 84 3.06 3.80 7.17
C PRO A 84 2.59 2.48 6.55
N ILE A 85 2.75 2.31 5.24
CA ILE A 85 2.35 1.08 4.53
C ILE A 85 3.19 -0.11 5.01
N LYS A 86 4.51 0.05 5.07
CA LYS A 86 5.43 -1.00 5.56
C LYS A 86 5.12 -1.37 7.02
N GLU A 87 4.83 -0.40 7.87
CA GLU A 87 4.44 -0.63 9.26
C GLU A 87 3.12 -1.40 9.37
N ALA A 88 2.10 -1.02 8.60
CA ALA A 88 0.81 -1.70 8.58
C ALA A 88 0.92 -3.17 8.13
N ILE A 89 1.67 -3.42 7.06
CA ILE A 89 1.93 -4.79 6.58
C ILE A 89 2.71 -5.59 7.62
N SER A 90 3.72 -5.01 8.26
CA SER A 90 4.49 -5.67 9.32
C SER A 90 3.61 -6.08 10.50
N ASN A 91 2.69 -5.21 10.92
CA ASN A 91 1.73 -5.52 11.99
C ASN A 91 0.75 -6.62 11.57
N TYR A 92 0.25 -6.58 10.34
CA TYR A 92 -0.60 -7.63 9.80
C TYR A 92 0.11 -9.00 9.80
N LYS A 93 1.39 -9.05 9.39
CA LYS A 93 2.19 -10.28 9.42
C LYS A 93 2.35 -10.84 10.84
N LYS A 94 2.64 -9.99 11.83
CA LYS A 94 2.74 -10.42 13.23
C LYS A 94 1.43 -11.02 13.72
N TRP A 95 0.30 -10.40 13.40
CA TRP A 95 -1.02 -10.92 13.73
C TRP A 95 -1.27 -12.30 13.09
N GLU A 96 -0.94 -12.48 11.80
CA GLU A 96 -1.04 -13.80 11.14
C GLU A 96 -0.12 -14.88 11.74
N GLU A 97 0.98 -14.51 12.39
CA GLU A 97 1.90 -15.46 13.05
C GLU A 97 1.47 -15.84 14.48
N GLU A 98 0.58 -15.05 15.08
CA GLU A 98 0.01 -15.29 16.41
C GLU A 98 -1.25 -16.19 16.37
N GLU A 99 -1.86 -16.37 15.19
CA GLU A 99 -3.00 -17.29 14.92
C GLU A 99 -2.55 -18.69 14.49
#